data_AF-A0A7C7QTV0-F1
#
_entry.id   AF-A0A7C7QTV0-F1
#
_cell.length_a   1.000
_cell.length_b   1.000
_cell.length_c   1.000
_cell.angle_alpha   90.00
_cell.angle_beta   90.00
_cell.angle_gamma   90.00
#
_symmetry.space_group_name_H-M   'P 1'
#
loop_
_entity.id
_entity.type
_entity.pdbx_description
1 polymer ?
#
loop_
_entity_poly.entity_id
_entity_poly.type
_entity_poly.pdbx_seq_one_letter_code
_entity_poly.pdbx_strand_id
1 'polypeptide(L)'
;MSRVLIFLEELVEDVEYVYPYLRFKEEGFEVVSAAPKLKEYKGKKGMSFFPDKTVKDVYHTEFDCVFIPGGYAPDRLRRYTEVLHIVKKHYEKGKLVCAVCHGPWVLISAKIVKGKTVTGFFAIKDGL
;
A
#
# COMPACT_ATOMS: atom_id res chain seq x y z
N MET A 1 -8.67 10.16 16.12
CA MET A 1 -9.26 9.32 15.06
C MET A 1 -8.11 8.63 14.36
N SER A 2 -8.14 7.31 14.24
CA SER A 2 -7.02 6.55 13.70
C SER A 2 -6.96 6.70 12.17
N ARG A 3 -5.74 6.74 11.62
CA ARG A 3 -5.50 7.10 10.21
C ARG A 3 -4.87 5.95 9.45
N VAL A 4 -5.39 5.65 8.26
CA VAL A 4 -4.92 4.58 7.38
C VAL A 4 -4.42 5.16 6.07
N LEU A 5 -3.20 4.82 5.69
CA LEU A 5 -2.67 5.08 4.34
C LEU A 5 -2.92 3.86 3.46
N ILE A 6 -3.51 4.07 2.28
CA ILE A 6 -3.60 3.04 1.23
C ILE A 6 -2.82 3.54 0.01
N PHE A 7 -1.88 2.73 -0.47
CA PHE A 7 -1.18 3.06 -1.72
C PHE A 7 -2.01 2.72 -2.95
N LEU A 8 -1.92 3.58 -3.96
CA LEU A 8 -2.55 3.43 -5.26
C LEU A 8 -1.50 3.60 -6.36
N GLU A 9 -1.58 2.75 -7.40
CA GLU A 9 -0.78 2.83 -8.61
C GLU A 9 -1.49 2.06 -9.74
N GLU A 10 -1.04 2.21 -10.98
CA GLU A 10 -1.62 1.52 -12.14
C GLU A 10 -1.63 0.01 -11.94
N LEU A 11 -2.70 -0.62 -12.43
CA LEU A 11 -2.93 -2.06 -12.36
C LEU A 11 -2.95 -2.60 -10.92
N VAL A 12 -3.47 -1.81 -9.98
CA VAL A 12 -3.88 -2.32 -8.67
C VAL A 12 -4.98 -3.38 -8.84
N GLU A 13 -5.02 -4.39 -7.99
CA GLU A 13 -6.16 -5.30 -7.96
C GLU A 13 -7.37 -4.58 -7.35
N ASP A 14 -8.41 -4.40 -8.16
CA ASP A 14 -9.51 -3.48 -7.92
C ASP A 14 -10.21 -3.78 -6.58
N VAL A 15 -10.49 -5.06 -6.31
CA VAL A 15 -11.14 -5.47 -5.06
C VAL A 15 -10.23 -5.36 -3.86
N GLU A 16 -8.92 -5.57 -4.02
CA GLU A 16 -7.94 -5.44 -2.94
C GLU A 16 -7.66 -3.96 -2.58
N TYR A 17 -8.06 -3.02 -3.44
CA TYR A 17 -8.07 -1.59 -3.12
C TYR A 17 -9.42 -1.14 -2.57
N VAL A 18 -10.52 -1.43 -3.27
CA VAL A 18 -11.87 -0.96 -2.92
C VAL A 18 -12.36 -1.54 -1.60
N TYR A 19 -12.20 -2.84 -1.39
CA TYR A 19 -12.75 -3.49 -0.21
C TYR A 19 -12.09 -2.96 1.08
N PRO A 20 -10.76 -2.91 1.23
CA PRO A 20 -10.14 -2.32 2.41
C PRO A 20 -10.45 -0.82 2.55
N TYR A 21 -10.45 -0.06 1.45
CA TYR A 21 -10.78 1.37 1.49
C TYR A 21 -12.17 1.62 2.09
N LEU A 22 -13.19 0.89 1.64
CA LEU A 22 -14.55 0.99 2.15
C LEU A 22 -14.67 0.45 3.58
N ARG A 23 -14.04 -0.69 3.87
CA ARG A 23 -14.11 -1.33 5.19
C ARG A 23 -13.46 -0.46 6.29
N PHE A 24 -12.32 0.15 6.02
CA PHE A 24 -11.71 1.09 6.97
C PHE A 24 -12.58 2.33 7.17
N LYS A 25 -13.19 2.88 6.12
CA LYS A 25 -14.11 4.01 6.25
C LYS A 25 -15.35 3.67 7.08
N GLU A 26 -15.90 2.47 6.89
CA GLU A 26 -17.06 1.97 7.64
C GLU A 26 -16.79 1.92 9.16
N GLU A 27 -15.58 1.52 9.55
CA GLU A 27 -15.15 1.54 10.96
C GLU A 27 -14.77 2.93 11.50
N GLY A 28 -14.94 3.99 10.70
CA GLY A 28 -14.65 5.36 11.11
C GLY A 28 -13.17 5.72 11.13
N PHE A 29 -12.31 5.00 10.38
CA PHE A 29 -10.92 5.43 10.16
C PHE A 29 -10.85 6.56 9.14
N GLU A 30 -9.90 7.49 9.33
CA GLU A 30 -9.53 8.44 8.27
C GLU A 30 -8.66 7.71 7.25
N VAL A 31 -9.22 7.40 6.08
CA VAL A 31 -8.51 6.71 5.01
C VAL A 31 -7.96 7.71 4.00
N VAL A 32 -6.65 7.69 3.80
CA VAL A 32 -5.94 8.50 2.79
C VAL A 32 -5.42 7.58 1.71
N SER A 33 -5.91 7.75 0.48
CA SER A 33 -5.32 7.14 -0.71
C SER A 33 -4.18 8.00 -1.25
N ALA A 34 -3.00 7.40 -1.41
CA ALA A 34 -1.84 8.10 -1.96
C ALA A 34 -1.23 7.38 -3.17
N ALA A 35 -0.90 8.15 -4.20
CA ALA A 35 -0.21 7.68 -5.40
C ALA A 35 0.95 8.60 -5.80
N PRO A 36 1.85 8.24 -6.73
CA PRO A 36 2.98 9.11 -7.07
C PRO A 36 2.59 10.47 -7.67
N LYS A 37 1.42 10.56 -8.32
CA LYS A 37 0.87 11.78 -8.93
C LYS A 37 -0.64 11.88 -8.70
N LEU A 38 -1.19 13.10 -8.68
CA LEU A 38 -2.64 13.35 -8.71
C LEU A 38 -3.17 13.23 -10.14
N LYS A 39 -3.58 12.02 -10.50
CA LYS A 39 -4.22 11.69 -11.78
C LYS A 39 -5.12 10.47 -11.60
N GLU A 40 -5.88 10.13 -12.63
CA GLU A 40 -6.60 8.85 -12.66
C GLU A 40 -5.60 7.68 -12.78
N TYR A 41 -5.87 6.60 -12.05
CA TYR A 41 -5.22 5.29 -12.16
C TYR A 41 -6.27 4.24 -12.49
N LYS A 42 -5.90 3.26 -13.31
CA LYS A 42 -6.78 2.15 -13.68
C LYS A 42 -6.41 0.89 -12.91
N GLY A 43 -7.41 0.27 -12.29
CA GLY A 43 -7.30 -1.08 -11.76
C GLY A 43 -7.16 -2.11 -12.88
N LYS A 44 -6.69 -3.31 -12.54
CA LYS A 44 -6.53 -4.44 -13.47
C LYS A 44 -7.84 -4.85 -14.15
N LYS A 45 -8.98 -4.61 -13.50
CA LYS A 45 -10.33 -4.93 -14.00
C LYS A 45 -11.02 -3.72 -14.63
N GLY A 46 -10.30 -2.60 -14.76
CA GLY A 46 -10.76 -1.41 -15.48
C GLY A 46 -11.44 -0.36 -14.62
N MET A 47 -11.54 -0.54 -13.29
CA MET A 47 -12.07 0.51 -12.42
C MET A 47 -11.14 1.73 -12.40
N SER A 48 -11.72 2.91 -12.29
CA SER A 48 -10.99 4.18 -12.13
C SER A 48 -10.84 4.54 -10.67
N PHE A 49 -9.64 4.95 -10.29
CA PHE A 49 -9.35 5.48 -8.97
C PHE A 49 -8.63 6.82 -9.08
N PHE A 50 -8.99 7.75 -8.20
CA PHE A 50 -8.28 9.01 -8.02
C PHE A 50 -7.71 9.03 -6.59
N PRO A 51 -6.40 9.30 -6.40
CA PRO A 51 -5.81 9.40 -5.08
C PRO A 51 -6.23 10.71 -4.39
N ASP A 52 -6.30 10.69 -3.06
CA ASP A 52 -6.57 11.89 -2.26
C ASP A 52 -5.33 12.80 -2.19
N LYS A 53 -4.13 12.18 -2.20
CA LYS A 53 -2.83 12.84 -2.02
C LYS A 53 -1.75 12.22 -2.90
N THR A 54 -0.66 12.95 -3.11
CA THR A 54 0.56 12.33 -3.62
C THR A 54 1.32 11.62 -2.50
N VAL A 55 2.19 10.66 -2.85
CA VAL A 55 3.15 10.05 -1.90
C VAL A 55 4.03 11.12 -1.24
N LYS A 56 4.37 12.20 -1.96
CA LYS A 56 5.14 13.32 -1.41
C LYS A 56 4.37 14.10 -0.35
N ASP A 57 3.08 14.35 -0.57
CA ASP A 57 2.24 15.07 0.39
C ASP A 57 2.11 14.35 1.73
N VAL A 58 2.18 13.01 1.71
CA VAL A 58 2.04 12.17 2.91
C VAL A 58 3.38 11.70 3.51
N TYR A 59 4.51 12.12 2.94
CA TYR A 59 5.85 11.60 3.30
C TYR A 59 6.20 11.78 4.79
N HIS A 60 5.86 12.94 5.35
CA HIS A 60 6.12 13.25 6.75
C HIS A 60 4.96 12.88 7.68
N THR A 61 3.80 12.55 7.12
CA THR A 61 2.61 12.18 7.87
C THR A 61 2.84 10.85 8.62
N GLU A 62 2.28 10.77 9.83
CA GLU A 62 2.22 9.53 10.59
C GLU A 62 0.82 8.94 10.47
N PHE A 63 0.78 7.65 10.12
CA PHE A 63 -0.42 6.83 10.03
C PHE A 63 -0.35 5.73 11.07
N ASP A 64 -1.52 5.26 11.51
CA ASP A 64 -1.61 4.11 12.43
C ASP A 64 -1.51 2.78 11.67
N CYS A 65 -1.88 2.80 10.37
CA CYS A 65 -1.76 1.67 9.46
C CYS A 65 -1.31 2.13 8.06
N VAL A 66 -0.42 1.35 7.44
CA VAL A 66 -0.07 1.45 6.02
C VAL A 66 -0.51 0.16 5.33
N PHE A 67 -1.39 0.27 4.34
CA PHE A 67 -1.95 -0.86 3.60
C PHE A 67 -1.47 -0.84 2.15
N ILE A 68 -0.96 -1.98 1.67
CA ILE A 68 -0.44 -2.16 0.32
C ILE A 68 -1.30 -3.21 -0.40
N PRO A 69 -2.22 -2.79 -1.28
CA PRO A 69 -2.97 -3.69 -2.15
C PRO A 69 -2.06 -4.45 -3.12
N GLY A 70 -2.55 -5.54 -3.70
CA GLY A 70 -1.85 -6.30 -4.73
C GLY A 70 -2.15 -5.82 -6.16
N GLY A 71 -2.20 -6.77 -7.09
CA GLY A 71 -2.15 -6.52 -8.53
C GLY A 71 -0.71 -6.36 -9.03
N TYR A 72 -0.53 -5.61 -10.13
CA TYR A 72 0.80 -5.23 -10.64
C TYR A 72 1.28 -3.88 -10.06
N ALA A 73 0.40 -3.14 -9.38
CA ALA A 73 0.75 -1.92 -8.66
C ALA A 73 2.00 -2.07 -7.74
N PRO A 74 2.15 -3.14 -6.93
CA PRO A 74 3.33 -3.31 -6.06
C PRO A 74 4.67 -3.33 -6.78
N ASP A 75 4.74 -3.88 -7.99
CA ASP A 75 5.96 -3.87 -8.81
C ASP A 75 6.37 -2.46 -9.22
N ARG A 76 5.37 -1.58 -9.42
CA ARG A 76 5.60 -0.17 -9.68
C ARG A 76 5.97 0.59 -8.40
N LEU A 77 5.19 0.39 -7.35
CA LEU A 77 5.32 1.06 -6.05
C LEU A 77 6.69 0.83 -5.42
N ARG A 78 7.23 -0.39 -5.51
CA ARG A 78 8.53 -0.75 -4.91
C ARG A 78 9.74 -0.04 -5.53
N ARG A 79 9.55 0.72 -6.61
CA ARG A 79 10.61 1.51 -7.28
C ARG A 79 10.69 2.94 -6.76
N TYR A 80 9.69 3.41 -6.04
CA TYR A 80 9.69 4.75 -5.42
C TYR A 80 10.33 4.68 -4.04
N THR A 81 11.46 5.38 -3.87
CA THR A 81 12.19 5.39 -2.60
C THR A 81 11.35 6.00 -1.48
N GLU A 82 10.46 6.93 -1.80
CA GLU A 82 9.53 7.54 -0.84
C GLU A 82 8.52 6.53 -0.30
N VAL A 83 7.98 5.65 -1.14
CA VAL A 83 7.08 4.57 -0.71
C VAL A 83 7.80 3.62 0.23
N LEU A 84 9.01 3.15 -0.16
CA LEU A 84 9.81 2.26 0.67
C LEU A 84 10.17 2.89 2.02
N HIS A 85 10.49 4.19 2.02
CA HIS A 85 10.79 4.94 3.24
C HIS A 85 9.57 5.04 4.15
N ILE A 86 8.39 5.41 3.62
CA ILE A 86 7.15 5.48 4.40
C ILE A 86 6.86 4.11 5.04
N VAL A 87 6.89 3.03 4.25
CA VAL A 87 6.62 1.67 4.75
C VAL A 87 7.59 1.29 5.86
N LYS A 88 8.89 1.46 5.63
CA LYS A 88 9.93 1.13 6.60
C LYS A 88 9.81 1.97 7.88
N LYS A 89 9.62 3.29 7.77
CA LYS A 89 9.44 4.21 8.89
C LYS A 89 8.27 3.80 9.79
N HIS A 90 7.13 3.46 9.19
CA HIS A 90 5.95 3.07 9.95
C HIS A 90 6.15 1.71 10.65
N TYR A 91 6.76 0.75 9.96
CA TYR A 91 7.14 -0.53 10.55
C TYR A 91 8.11 -0.37 11.74
N GLU A 92 9.18 0.43 11.60
CA GLU A 92 10.16 0.69 12.67
C GLU A 92 9.57 1.41 13.88
N LYS A 93 8.51 2.20 13.67
CA LYS A 93 7.72 2.84 14.74
C LYS A 93 6.69 1.91 15.39
N GLY A 94 6.64 0.63 15.00
CA GLY A 94 5.66 -0.32 15.53
C GLY A 94 4.22 -0.08 15.06
N LYS A 95 4.02 0.68 13.97
CA LYS A 95 2.71 0.86 13.34
C LYS A 95 2.34 -0.37 12.53
N LEU A 96 1.05 -0.52 12.22
CA LEU A 96 0.58 -1.62 11.39
C LEU A 96 1.03 -1.41 9.95
N VAL A 97 1.61 -2.45 9.35
CA VAL A 97 1.94 -2.49 7.93
C VAL A 97 1.38 -3.79 7.36
N CYS A 98 0.39 -3.63 6.48
CA CYS A 98 -0.41 -4.72 5.93
C CYS A 98 -0.20 -4.80 4.42
N ALA A 99 -0.08 -6.00 3.89
CA ALA A 99 0.02 -6.22 2.46
C ALA A 99 -0.72 -7.50 2.05
N VAL A 100 -1.27 -7.52 0.83
CA VAL A 100 -2.03 -8.65 0.30
C VAL A 100 -1.57 -9.00 -1.11
N CYS A 101 -1.66 -10.28 -1.48
CA CYS A 101 -1.35 -10.77 -2.83
C CYS A 101 0.10 -10.43 -3.23
N HIS A 102 0.32 -9.47 -4.13
CA HIS A 102 1.65 -9.03 -4.55
C HIS A 102 2.19 -7.84 -3.74
N GLY A 103 1.37 -7.23 -2.87
CA GLY A 103 1.77 -6.15 -1.98
C GLY A 103 3.05 -6.42 -1.18
N PRO A 104 3.32 -7.66 -0.71
CA PRO A 104 4.57 -7.99 -0.03
C PRO A 104 5.86 -7.68 -0.80
N TRP A 105 5.84 -7.53 -2.13
CA TRP A 105 7.02 -7.03 -2.87
C TRP A 105 7.53 -5.68 -2.36
N VAL A 106 6.62 -4.81 -1.92
CA VAL A 106 6.98 -3.52 -1.32
C VAL A 106 7.65 -3.74 0.04
N LEU A 107 7.16 -4.70 0.84
CA LEU A 107 7.76 -5.06 2.14
C LEU A 107 9.18 -5.64 1.97
N ILE A 108 9.37 -6.51 0.96
CA ILE A 108 10.67 -7.07 0.60
C ILE A 108 11.64 -5.96 0.22
N SER A 109 11.25 -5.06 -0.69
CA SER A 109 12.09 -3.93 -1.11
C SER A 109 12.35 -2.92 0.02
N ALA A 110 11.41 -2.76 0.96
CA ALA A 110 11.60 -1.97 2.17
C ALA A 110 12.50 -2.66 3.22
N LYS A 111 12.88 -3.92 2.97
CA LYS A 111 13.76 -4.75 3.82
C LYS A 111 13.19 -5.03 5.21
N ILE A 112 11.88 -5.21 5.33
CA ILE A 112 11.19 -5.43 6.62
C ILE A 112 10.67 -6.85 6.83
N VAL A 113 10.93 -7.78 5.90
CA VAL A 113 10.43 -9.17 5.97
C VAL A 113 11.42 -10.16 6.61
N LYS A 114 12.71 -9.83 6.69
CA LYS A 114 13.74 -10.75 7.21
C LYS A 114 13.43 -11.16 8.65
N GLY A 115 13.37 -12.48 8.89
CA GLY A 115 13.06 -13.04 10.21
C GLY A 115 11.59 -12.94 10.61
N LYS A 116 10.69 -12.69 9.65
CA LYS A 116 9.24 -12.68 9.85
C LYS A 116 8.58 -13.84 9.11
N THR A 117 7.45 -14.29 9.65
CA THR A 117 6.52 -15.15 8.93
C THR A 117 5.65 -14.26 8.05
N VAL A 118 5.76 -14.39 6.73
CA VAL A 118 5.02 -13.58 5.75
C VAL A 118 4.38 -14.51 4.72
N THR A 119 3.21 -14.14 4.21
CA THR A 119 2.55 -14.81 3.09
C THR A 119 2.29 -13.81 1.96
N GLY A 120 2.02 -14.32 0.77
CA GLY A 120 1.74 -13.53 -0.43
C GLY A 120 1.17 -14.41 -1.53
N PHE A 121 0.97 -13.81 -2.70
CA PHE A 121 0.59 -14.57 -3.90
C PHE A 121 1.63 -15.66 -4.18
N PHE A 122 1.18 -16.86 -4.55
CA PHE A 122 2.06 -18.04 -4.59
C PHE A 122 3.30 -17.83 -5.48
N ALA A 123 3.20 -17.05 -6.55
CA ALA A 123 4.31 -16.81 -7.47
C ALA A 123 5.42 -15.91 -6.88
N ILE A 124 5.17 -15.21 -5.78
CA ILE A 124 6.16 -14.36 -5.11
C ILE A 124 6.79 -15.03 -3.89
N LYS A 125 6.39 -16.28 -3.58
CA LYS A 125 6.81 -16.99 -2.36
C LYS A 125 8.33 -17.09 -2.21
N ASP A 126 9.06 -17.32 -3.30
CA ASP A 126 10.51 -17.54 -3.28
C ASP A 126 11.29 -16.23 -3.06
N GLY A 127 10.61 -15.08 -3.19
CA GLY A 127 11.16 -13.76 -2.90
C GLY A 127 10.76 -13.19 -1.53
N LEU A 128 9.86 -13.87 -0.79
CA LEU A 128 9.40 -13.45 0.54
C LEU A 128 10.48 -13.65 1.62
#